data_AF-A0A7S0IX01-F1
#
_entry.id   AF-A0A7S0IX01-F1
#
_cell.length_a   1.000
_cell.length_b   1.000
_cell.length_c   1.000
_cell.angle_alpha   90.00
_cell.angle_beta   90.00
_cell.angle_gamma   90.00
#
_symmetry.space_group_name_H-M   'P 1'
#
loop_
_entity.id
_entity.type
_entity.pdbx_description
1 polymer ?
#
loop_
_entity_poly.entity_id
_entity_poly.type
_entity_poly.pdbx_seq_one_letter_code
_entity_poly.pdbx_strand_id
1 'polypeptide(L)'
;VEVTMSLYPLLAGIGVAGVAYAAKGALHVSQRLRANPEAVKNLNAAAAGARAVGERFSLSSLREQFAFMKGPSALGFDAVMNRREAAQILGVRESAGKAQIKEAHRKIMLLNHP
;
A
#
# COMPACT_ATOMS: atom_id res chain seq x y z
N VAL A 1 -5.15 15.11 -17.69
CA VAL A 1 -5.44 13.73 -17.21
C VAL A 1 -4.15 12.97 -16.86
N GLU A 2 -3.03 13.18 -17.55
CA GLU A 2 -1.73 12.57 -17.17
C GLU A 2 -1.15 13.09 -15.85
N VAL A 3 -1.28 14.40 -15.57
CA VAL A 3 -0.76 15.00 -14.31
C VAL A 3 -1.42 14.37 -13.08
N THR A 4 -2.73 14.13 -13.14
CA THR A 4 -3.48 13.45 -12.07
C THR A 4 -2.99 12.02 -11.85
N MET A 5 -2.70 11.26 -12.92
CA MET A 5 -2.24 9.86 -12.80
C MET A 5 -0.84 9.72 -12.17
N SER A 6 0.06 10.70 -12.35
CA SER A 6 1.39 10.69 -11.71
C SER A 6 1.39 11.16 -10.25
N LEU A 7 0.36 11.92 -9.84
CA LEU A 7 0.29 12.54 -8.52
C LEU A 7 -0.27 11.58 -7.44
N TYR A 8 -1.11 10.61 -7.83
CA TYR A 8 -1.64 9.58 -6.92
C TYR A 8 -0.55 8.78 -6.18
N PRO A 9 0.51 8.25 -6.82
CA PRO A 9 1.56 7.54 -6.10
C PRO A 9 2.35 8.43 -5.13
N LEU A 10 2.54 9.72 -5.46
CA LEU A 10 3.19 10.68 -4.56
C LEU A 10 2.31 10.96 -3.33
N LEU A 11 1.03 11.24 -3.53
CA LEU A 11 0.07 11.49 -2.45
C LEU A 11 -0.13 10.24 -1.57
N ALA A 12 -0.20 9.06 -2.17
CA ALA A 12 -0.25 7.79 -1.45
C ALA A 12 1.03 7.59 -0.60
N GLY A 13 2.20 7.90 -1.15
CA GLY A 13 3.48 7.84 -0.44
C GLY A 13 3.53 8.79 0.76
N ILE A 14 3.07 10.04 0.60
CA ILE A 14 2.99 11.03 1.68
C ILE A 14 2.04 10.54 2.79
N GLY A 15 0.90 9.96 2.42
CA GLY A 15 -0.06 9.41 3.37
C GLY A 15 0.53 8.27 4.23
N VAL A 16 1.19 7.30 3.61
CA VAL A 16 1.82 6.18 4.32
C VAL A 16 2.97 6.66 5.22
N ALA A 17 3.79 7.61 4.75
CA ALA A 17 4.87 8.19 5.53
C ALA A 17 4.34 8.95 6.77
N GLY A 18 3.26 9.72 6.62
CA GLY A 18 2.62 10.43 7.73
C GLY A 18 2.13 9.49 8.83
N VAL A 19 1.47 8.38 8.45
CA VAL A 19 1.00 7.36 9.40
C VAL A 19 2.16 6.68 10.12
N ALA A 20 3.22 6.31 9.41
CA ALA A 20 4.40 5.66 9.99
C ALA A 20 5.10 6.56 11.03
N TYR A 21 5.26 7.85 10.73
CA TYR A 21 5.86 8.80 11.67
C TYR A 21 4.98 9.04 12.90
N ALA A 22 3.67 9.15 12.72
CA ALA A 22 2.73 9.29 13.83
C ALA A 22 2.76 8.07 14.76
N ALA A 23 2.76 6.85 14.19
CA ALA A 23 2.89 5.61 14.96
C ALA A 23 4.21 5.55 15.74
N LYS A 24 5.33 5.92 15.12
CA LYS A 24 6.64 6.01 15.78
C LYS A 24 6.63 7.00 16.94
N GLY A 25 6.01 8.17 16.76
CA GLY A 25 5.84 9.18 17.81
C GLY A 25 5.02 8.66 19.00
N ALA A 26 3.91 7.98 18.74
CA ALA A 26 3.07 7.38 19.78
C ALA A 26 3.83 6.31 20.57
N LEU A 27 4.61 5.46 19.91
CA LEU A 27 5.46 4.46 20.57
C LEU A 27 6.48 5.11 21.51
N HIS A 28 7.19 6.14 21.06
CA HIS A 28 8.13 6.88 21.89
C HIS A 28 7.48 7.53 23.11
N VAL A 29 6.29 8.12 22.93
CA VAL A 29 5.53 8.71 24.03
C VAL A 29 5.10 7.61 25.00
N SER A 30 4.53 6.50 24.51
CA SER A 30 4.13 5.36 25.38
C SER A 30 5.26 4.80 26.24
N GLN A 31 6.49 4.75 25.70
CA GLN A 31 7.66 4.31 26.46
C GLN A 31 8.02 5.31 27.57
N ARG A 32 7.95 6.61 27.29
CA ARG A 32 8.16 7.67 28.29
C ARG A 32 7.08 7.69 29.37
N LEU A 33 5.84 7.40 29.01
CA LEU A 33 4.72 7.29 29.94
C LEU A 33 4.86 6.08 30.87
N ARG A 34 5.39 4.96 30.35
CA ARG A 34 5.74 3.79 31.18
C ARG A 34 6.89 4.08 32.14
N ALA A 35 7.84 4.92 31.73
CA ALA A 35 9.00 5.28 32.54
C ALA A 35 8.73 6.39 33.57
N ASN A 36 7.66 7.18 33.42
CA ASN A 36 7.37 8.30 34.30
C ASN A 36 5.86 8.46 34.61
N PRO A 37 5.42 8.19 35.86
CA PRO A 37 4.01 8.23 36.25
C PRO A 37 3.38 9.63 36.28
N GLU A 38 4.15 10.72 36.39
CA GLU A 38 3.63 12.11 36.33
C GLU A 38 3.13 12.47 34.92
N ALA A 39 3.71 11.88 33.88
CA ALA A 39 3.33 12.16 32.49
C ALA A 39 1.93 11.63 32.14
N VAL A 40 1.38 10.72 32.94
CA VAL A 40 0.03 10.15 32.79
C VAL A 40 -1.06 11.17 33.11
N LYS A 41 -0.78 12.19 33.92
CA LYS A 41 -1.76 13.26 34.23
C LYS A 41 -2.01 14.16 33.00
N ASN A 42 -0.97 14.42 32.21
CA ASN A 42 -1.03 15.27 31.01
C ASN A 42 -1.54 14.52 29.76
N LEU A 43 -1.60 13.17 29.81
CA LEU A 43 -2.14 12.33 28.76
C LEU A 43 -3.63 12.50 28.54
N ASN A 44 -4.41 12.82 29.57
CA ASN A 44 -5.86 12.88 29.46
C ASN A 44 -6.32 13.92 28.42
N ALA A 45 -5.61 15.05 28.33
CA ALA A 45 -5.85 16.07 27.30
C ALA A 45 -5.44 15.58 25.89
N ALA A 46 -4.30 14.89 25.77
CA ALA A 46 -3.83 14.33 24.49
C ALA A 46 -4.73 13.18 23.99
N ALA A 47 -5.25 12.36 24.91
CA ALA A 47 -6.12 11.23 24.62
C ALA A 47 -7.52 11.67 24.17
N ALA A 48 -8.01 12.82 24.62
CA ALA A 48 -9.26 13.40 24.13
C ALA A 48 -9.14 13.80 22.64
N GLY A 49 -8.03 14.45 22.26
CA GLY A 49 -7.74 14.77 20.87
C GLY A 49 -7.57 13.53 19.99
N ALA A 50 -6.87 12.50 20.47
CA ALA A 50 -6.70 11.25 19.73
C ALA A 50 -8.02 10.50 19.49
N ARG A 51 -8.95 10.50 20.46
CA ARG A 51 -10.28 9.87 20.30
C ARG A 51 -11.14 10.59 19.27
N ALA A 52 -11.18 11.93 19.31
CA ALA A 52 -11.92 12.73 18.34
C ALA A 52 -11.41 12.53 16.90
N VAL A 53 -10.11 12.28 16.72
CA VAL A 53 -9.53 11.93 15.42
C VAL A 53 -9.88 10.48 15.04
N GLY A 54 -9.79 9.54 15.99
CA GLY A 54 -10.13 8.13 15.76
C GLY A 54 -11.57 7.90 15.30
N GLU A 55 -12.53 8.69 15.80
CA GLU A 55 -13.92 8.63 15.34
C GLU A 55 -14.12 9.13 13.90
N ARG A 56 -13.28 10.07 13.45
CA ARG A 56 -13.34 10.62 12.08
C ARG A 56 -12.62 9.75 11.06
N PHE A 57 -11.66 8.93 11.51
CA PHE A 57 -10.87 8.06 10.65
C PHE A 57 -11.03 6.61 11.08
N SER A 58 -12.11 5.98 10.58
CA SER A 58 -12.37 4.57 10.87
C SER A 58 -11.38 3.65 10.16
N LEU A 59 -10.69 2.82 10.94
CA LEU A 59 -9.80 1.77 10.45
C LEU A 59 -10.52 0.70 9.63
N SER A 60 -11.82 0.48 9.85
CA SER A 60 -12.60 -0.52 9.09
C SER A 60 -12.76 -0.10 7.63
N SER A 61 -13.08 1.16 7.37
CA SER A 61 -13.21 1.71 6.03
C SER A 61 -11.88 1.77 5.28
N LEU A 62 -10.77 1.99 6.00
CA LEU A 62 -9.42 1.94 5.41
C LEU A 62 -9.04 0.50 5.06
N ARG A 63 -9.34 -0.48 5.94
CA ARG A 63 -9.07 -1.90 5.69
C ARG A 63 -9.75 -2.41 4.42
N GLU A 64 -10.98 -2.00 4.15
CA GLU A 64 -11.69 -2.37 2.92
C GLU A 64 -11.05 -1.75 1.67
N GLN A 65 -10.68 -0.47 1.74
CA GLN A 65 -10.00 0.22 0.63
C GLN A 65 -8.64 -0.38 0.30
N PHE A 66 -7.89 -0.83 1.31
CA PHE A 66 -6.59 -1.47 1.12
C PHE A 66 -6.67 -3.00 0.98
N ALA A 67 -7.86 -3.60 1.03
CA ALA A 67 -8.03 -5.04 0.83
C ALA A 67 -7.59 -5.48 -0.58
N PHE A 68 -7.71 -4.60 -1.57
CA PHE A 68 -7.21 -4.82 -2.94
C PHE A 68 -5.68 -5.03 -2.99
N MET A 69 -4.92 -4.40 -2.08
CA MET A 69 -3.48 -4.60 -1.97
C MET A 69 -3.09 -5.94 -1.33
N LYS A 70 -4.04 -6.69 -0.77
CA LYS A 70 -3.82 -8.01 -0.17
C LYS A 70 -4.16 -9.15 -1.16
N GLY A 71 -4.10 -8.87 -2.46
CA GLY A 71 -4.23 -9.91 -3.48
C GLY A 71 -2.97 -10.78 -3.56
N PRO A 72 -3.08 -12.08 -3.92
CA PRO A 72 -1.92 -12.97 -4.12
C PRO A 72 -0.87 -12.41 -5.09
N SER A 73 -1.29 -11.61 -6.05
CA SER A 73 -0.45 -10.97 -7.06
C SER A 73 0.15 -9.62 -6.65
N ALA A 74 -0.06 -9.16 -5.41
CA ALA A 74 0.40 -7.84 -4.97
C ALA A 74 1.85 -7.83 -4.45
N LEU A 75 2.44 -9.00 -4.19
CA LEU A 75 3.75 -9.10 -3.51
C LEU A 75 4.81 -9.94 -4.25
N GLY A 76 4.52 -10.48 -5.43
CA GLY A 76 5.49 -11.26 -6.20
C GLY A 76 4.88 -12.10 -7.31
N PHE A 77 5.72 -12.94 -7.93
CA PHE A 77 5.29 -13.97 -8.87
C PHE A 77 4.79 -15.21 -8.12
N ASP A 78 3.86 -15.93 -8.75
CA ASP A 78 3.42 -17.22 -8.27
C ASP A 78 4.59 -18.23 -8.34
N ALA A 79 4.64 -19.16 -7.38
CA ALA A 79 5.72 -20.14 -7.30
C ALA A 79 5.80 -21.05 -8.54
N VAL A 80 4.66 -21.25 -9.22
CA VAL A 80 4.54 -21.99 -10.47
C VAL A 80 3.82 -21.10 -11.48
N MET A 81 4.49 -20.87 -12.61
CA MET A 81 3.96 -20.05 -13.71
C MET A 81 2.59 -20.57 -14.14
N ASN A 82 1.57 -19.70 -14.05
CA ASN A 82 0.22 -20.03 -14.49
C ASN A 82 -0.24 -19.14 -15.65
N ARG A 83 -1.33 -19.53 -16.31
CA ARG A 83 -1.84 -18.83 -17.50
C ARG A 83 -2.27 -17.40 -17.21
N ARG A 84 -2.88 -17.16 -16.04
CA ARG A 84 -3.35 -15.84 -15.62
C ARG A 84 -2.19 -14.89 -15.39
N GLU A 85 -1.18 -15.33 -14.66
CA GLU A 85 0.06 -14.61 -14.41
C GLU A 85 0.81 -14.33 -15.70
N ALA A 86 0.99 -15.33 -16.57
CA ALA A 86 1.64 -15.13 -17.86
C ALA A 86 0.92 -14.08 -18.72
N ALA A 87 -0.42 -14.08 -18.69
CA ALA A 87 -1.22 -13.06 -19.38
C ALA A 87 -1.00 -11.65 -18.78
N GLN A 88 -0.90 -11.55 -17.45
CA GLN A 88 -0.59 -10.30 -16.76
C GLN A 88 0.83 -9.79 -17.07
N ILE A 89 1.83 -10.66 -17.04
CA ILE A 89 3.23 -10.33 -17.39
C ILE A 89 3.32 -9.83 -18.82
N LEU A 90 2.67 -10.52 -19.76
CA LEU A 90 2.70 -10.15 -21.18
C LEU A 90 1.79 -8.96 -21.53
N GLY A 91 0.91 -8.52 -20.62
CA GLY A 91 -0.07 -7.47 -20.89
C GLY A 91 -1.14 -7.87 -21.92
N VAL A 92 -1.52 -9.14 -21.97
CA VAL A 92 -2.54 -9.68 -22.89
C VAL A 92 -3.69 -10.34 -22.13
N ARG A 93 -4.81 -10.63 -22.83
CA ARG A 93 -5.91 -11.42 -22.25
C ARG A 93 -5.55 -12.90 -22.20
N GLU A 94 -6.10 -13.66 -21.25
CA GLU A 94 -5.88 -15.12 -21.18
C GLU A 94 -6.33 -15.87 -22.45
N SER A 95 -7.32 -15.32 -23.17
CA SER A 95 -7.83 -15.84 -24.44
C SER A 95 -7.04 -15.37 -25.68
N ALA A 96 -5.93 -14.65 -25.51
CA ALA A 96 -5.13 -14.14 -26.63
C ALA A 96 -4.60 -15.27 -27.52
N GLY A 97 -4.58 -15.01 -28.83
CA GLY A 97 -4.08 -15.96 -29.82
C GLY A 97 -2.55 -16.00 -29.88
N LYS A 98 -1.98 -17.06 -30.48
CA LYS A 98 -0.53 -17.26 -30.60
C LYS A 98 0.21 -16.07 -31.22
N ALA A 99 -0.37 -15.41 -32.22
CA ALA A 99 0.23 -14.24 -32.87
C ALA A 99 0.39 -13.05 -31.90
N GLN A 100 -0.64 -12.76 -31.10
CA GLN A 100 -0.59 -11.69 -30.10
C GLN A 100 0.42 -11.99 -28.98
N ILE A 101 0.47 -13.24 -28.53
CA ILE A 101 1.43 -13.69 -27.51
C ILE A 101 2.87 -13.50 -28.00
N LYS A 102 3.16 -13.90 -29.25
CA LYS A 102 4.50 -13.77 -29.84
C LYS A 102 4.94 -12.31 -29.92
N GLU A 103 4.04 -11.43 -30.32
CA GLU A 103 4.35 -10.00 -30.44
C GLU A 103 4.55 -9.33 -29.08
N ALA A 104 3.70 -9.62 -28.11
CA ALA A 104 3.84 -9.12 -26.74
C ALA A 104 5.17 -9.58 -26.11
N HIS A 105 5.50 -10.86 -26.29
CA HIS A 105 6.77 -11.42 -25.83
C HIS A 105 7.97 -10.73 -26.49
N ARG A 106 7.94 -10.52 -27.81
CA ARG A 106 9.00 -9.81 -28.55
C ARG A 106 9.21 -8.40 -28.00
N LYS A 107 8.11 -7.66 -27.78
CA LYS A 107 8.15 -6.30 -27.25
C LYS A 107 8.79 -6.24 -25.87
N ILE A 108 8.38 -7.12 -24.96
CA ILE A 108 8.91 -7.17 -23.59
C ILE A 108 10.39 -7.59 -23.59
N MET A 109 10.76 -8.57 -24.40
CA MET A 109 12.15 -9.03 -24.49
C MET A 109 13.07 -7.94 -25.03
N LEU A 110 12.66 -7.19 -26.04
CA LEU A 110 13.47 -6.06 -26.56
C LEU A 110 13.69 -4.97 -25.50
N LEU A 111 12.69 -4.72 -24.64
CA LEU A 111 12.79 -3.71 -23.59
C LEU A 111 13.65 -4.16 -22.40
N ASN A 112 13.69 -5.46 -22.12
CA ASN A 112 14.34 -6.04 -20.94
C ASN A 112 15.51 -6.96 -21.29
N HIS A 113 16.00 -6.93 -22.54
CA HIS A 113 17.15 -7.71 -22.94
C HIS A 113 18.35 -7.29 -22.07
N PRO A 114 19.06 -8.23 -21.43
CA PRO A 114 20.22 -7.91 -20.60
C PRO A 114 21.36 -7.27 -21.41
#